data_AF-A0A3D4KX49-F1
#
_entry.id   AF-A0A3D4KX49-F1
#
_cell.length_a   1.000
_cell.length_b   1.000
_cell.length_c   1.000
_cell.angle_alpha   90.00
_cell.angle_beta   90.00
_cell.angle_gamma   90.00
#
_symmetry.space_group_name_H-M   'P 1'
#
loop_
_entity.id
_entity.type
_entity.pdbx_description
1 polymer ?
#
loop_
_entity_poly.entity_id
_entity_poly.type
_entity_poly.pdbx_seq_one_letter_code
_entity_poly.pdbx_strand_id
1 'polypeptide(L)'
;SVVTYVRYGEKVAEPIVEEGQADVLIAFERLEALRYAHFLKKDGVLIVNDERIDPMPVVTGAAEYPEGILESLGADHTVYSTDAMAEAKKLGNPRVFNLVVLGMAASHMDFTKEQWTKVIEKTVPPKTIEINLKAFEAGYAG
;
A
#
# COMPACT_ATOMS: atom_id res chain seq x y z
N SER A 1 5.76 -9.99 -9.86
CA SER A 1 5.49 -9.23 -8.63
C SER A 1 5.85 -10.09 -7.43
N VAL A 2 6.25 -9.47 -6.32
CA VAL A 2 6.50 -10.15 -5.05
C VAL A 2 5.28 -9.92 -4.18
N VAL A 3 4.76 -10.97 -3.54
CA VAL A 3 3.65 -10.87 -2.59
C VAL A 3 4.20 -11.20 -1.22
N THR A 4 3.84 -10.37 -0.23
CA THR A 4 4.21 -10.58 1.16
C THR A 4 2.96 -10.67 2.00
N TYR A 5 2.85 -11.73 2.80
CA TYR A 5 1.78 -11.89 3.78
C TYR A 5 2.30 -11.55 5.17
N VAL A 6 1.54 -10.74 5.90
CA VAL A 6 1.81 -10.41 7.30
C VAL A 6 0.57 -10.76 8.10
N ARG A 7 0.72 -11.68 9.06
CA ARG A 7 -0.33 -12.03 10.03
C ARG A 7 0.21 -11.81 11.44
N TYR A 8 -0.59 -11.21 12.29
CA TYR A 8 -0.26 -10.93 13.68
C TYR A 8 -1.50 -11.11 14.56
N GLY A 9 -1.26 -11.44 15.83
CA GLY A 9 -2.28 -11.74 16.83
C GLY A 9 -1.67 -12.54 17.99
N GLU A 10 -2.43 -12.77 19.06
CA GLU A 10 -1.93 -13.54 20.21
C GLU A 10 -1.47 -14.95 19.84
N LYS A 11 -2.13 -15.55 18.84
CA LYS A 11 -1.78 -16.86 18.27
C LYS A 11 -1.89 -16.78 16.74
N VAL A 12 -0.82 -17.16 16.05
CA VAL A 12 -0.78 -17.26 14.58
C VAL A 12 -0.58 -18.73 14.23
N ALA A 13 -1.62 -19.36 13.67
CA ALA A 13 -1.60 -20.78 13.34
C ALA A 13 -0.98 -21.08 11.97
N GLU A 14 -1.14 -20.15 11.02
CA GLU A 14 -0.62 -20.26 9.66
C GLU A 14 -0.10 -18.91 9.14
N PRO A 15 0.91 -18.90 8.27
CA PRO A 15 1.45 -17.67 7.68
C PRO A 15 0.74 -17.26 6.38
N ILE A 16 -0.05 -18.15 5.77
CA ILE A 16 -0.73 -17.92 4.49
C ILE A 16 -2.00 -17.11 4.74
N VAL A 17 -2.33 -16.20 3.82
CA VAL A 17 -3.63 -15.51 3.79
C VAL A 17 -4.44 -16.13 2.67
N GLU A 18 -5.61 -16.68 3.01
CA GLU A 18 -6.54 -17.26 2.04
C GLU A 18 -7.34 -16.16 1.31
N GLU A 19 -7.97 -16.54 0.20
CA GLU A 19 -8.84 -15.64 -0.55
C GLU A 19 -9.97 -15.09 0.34
N GLY A 20 -10.27 -13.80 0.21
CA GLY A 20 -11.29 -13.12 1.00
C GLY A 20 -11.00 -13.01 2.50
N GLN A 21 -9.75 -13.18 2.95
CA GLN A 21 -9.39 -13.13 4.38
C GLN A 21 -8.49 -11.95 4.77
N ALA A 22 -7.91 -11.20 3.82
CA ALA A 22 -7.06 -10.07 4.15
C ALA A 22 -7.89 -8.90 4.71
N ASP A 23 -7.53 -8.40 5.90
CA ASP A 23 -8.14 -7.20 6.48
C ASP A 23 -7.72 -5.92 5.75
N VAL A 24 -6.45 -5.86 5.37
CA VAL A 24 -5.84 -4.75 4.62
C VAL A 24 -5.02 -5.34 3.47
N LEU A 25 -5.23 -4.84 2.26
CA LEU A 25 -4.39 -5.13 1.09
C LEU A 25 -3.67 -3.85 0.68
N ILE A 26 -2.34 -3.93 0.54
CA ILE A 26 -1.50 -2.80 0.13
C ILE A 26 -0.93 -3.10 -1.25
N ALA A 27 -1.23 -2.25 -2.23
CA ALA A 27 -0.72 -2.36 -3.59
C ALA A 27 0.10 -1.11 -3.95
N PHE A 28 1.29 -1.31 -4.52
CA PHE A 28 2.18 -0.21 -4.88
C PHE A 28 1.94 0.35 -6.29
N GLU A 29 0.98 -0.23 -7.02
CA GLU A 29 0.47 0.22 -8.31
C GLU A 29 -0.93 -0.37 -8.59
N ARG A 30 -1.66 0.21 -9.56
CA ARG A 30 -3.06 -0.16 -9.85
C ARG A 30 -3.25 -1.63 -10.28
N LEU A 31 -2.32 -2.18 -11.07
CA LEU A 31 -2.51 -3.52 -11.65
C LEU A 31 -2.35 -4.64 -10.60
N GLU A 32 -1.50 -4.46 -9.61
CA GLU A 32 -1.36 -5.34 -8.45
C GLU A 32 -2.60 -5.32 -7.60
N ALA A 33 -3.17 -4.13 -7.37
CA ALA A 33 -4.45 -3.99 -6.68
C ALA A 33 -5.52 -4.84 -7.37
N LEU A 34 -5.68 -4.68 -8.69
CA LEU A 34 -6.63 -5.48 -9.46
C LEU A 34 -6.34 -6.98 -9.38
N ARG A 35 -5.07 -7.38 -9.54
CA ARG A 35 -4.68 -8.79 -9.57
C ARG A 35 -4.93 -9.48 -8.24
N TYR A 36 -4.73 -8.81 -7.11
CA TYR A 36 -4.83 -9.43 -5.78
C TYR A 36 -6.06 -9.05 -4.97
N ALA A 37 -6.96 -8.20 -5.48
CA ALA A 37 -8.18 -7.79 -4.79
C ALA A 37 -9.02 -8.95 -4.24
N HIS A 38 -9.01 -10.12 -4.90
CA HIS A 38 -9.69 -11.34 -4.45
C HIS A 38 -9.20 -11.88 -3.09
N PHE A 39 -8.03 -11.49 -2.60
CA PHE A 39 -7.58 -11.79 -1.23
C PHE A 39 -8.26 -10.93 -0.18
N LEU A 40 -8.77 -9.77 -0.54
CA LEU A 40 -9.38 -8.84 0.39
C LEU A 40 -10.75 -9.34 0.83
N LYS A 41 -10.99 -9.34 2.14
CA LYS A 41 -12.31 -9.64 2.69
C LYS A 41 -13.33 -8.55 2.29
N LYS A 42 -14.62 -8.85 2.38
CA LYS A 42 -15.70 -7.94 1.94
C LYS A 42 -15.70 -6.59 2.65
N ASP A 43 -15.38 -6.57 3.94
CA ASP A 43 -15.27 -5.39 4.79
C ASP A 43 -13.82 -4.91 4.96
N GLY A 44 -12.89 -5.47 4.17
CA GLY A 44 -11.48 -5.09 4.19
C GLY A 44 -11.22 -3.77 3.47
N VAL A 45 -10.03 -3.25 3.69
CA VAL A 45 -9.59 -1.98 3.11
C VAL A 45 -8.47 -2.21 2.10
N LEU A 46 -8.62 -1.63 0.91
CA LEU A 46 -7.64 -1.64 -0.15
C LEU A 46 -6.88 -0.30 -0.17
N ILE A 47 -5.57 -0.35 0.04
CA ILE A 47 -4.65 0.79 -0.04
C ILE A 47 -3.89 0.71 -1.35
N VAL A 48 -4.03 1.69 -2.22
CA VAL A 48 -3.44 1.67 -3.57
C VAL A 48 -2.60 2.92 -3.80
N ASN A 49 -1.33 2.73 -4.14
CA ASN A 49 -0.59 3.81 -4.80
C ASN A 49 -1.13 3.95 -6.23
N ASP A 50 -1.65 5.12 -6.56
CA ASP A 50 -2.32 5.45 -7.82
C ASP A 50 -1.31 5.62 -8.98
N GLU A 51 -0.47 4.62 -9.17
CA GLU A 51 0.59 4.58 -10.15
C GLU A 51 0.25 3.57 -11.25
N ARG A 52 0.51 3.95 -12.50
CA ARG A 52 0.45 3.06 -13.66
C ARG A 52 1.86 2.63 -14.04
N ILE A 53 2.09 1.32 -14.02
CA ILE A 53 3.32 0.71 -14.51
C ILE A 53 2.93 -0.30 -15.58
N ASP A 54 3.35 -0.04 -16.82
CA ASP A 54 3.02 -0.91 -17.95
C ASP A 54 3.83 -2.21 -17.88
N PRO A 55 3.18 -3.38 -17.76
CA PRO A 55 3.89 -4.66 -17.82
C PRO A 55 4.37 -4.92 -19.26
N MET A 56 5.32 -5.84 -19.42
CA MET A 56 5.94 -6.13 -20.73
C MET A 56 4.92 -6.35 -21.87
N PRO A 57 3.81 -7.11 -21.70
CA PRO A 57 2.82 -7.26 -22.77
C PRO A 57 2.19 -5.95 -23.24
N VAL A 58 2.02 -4.97 -22.34
CA VAL A 58 1.52 -3.63 -22.69
C VAL A 58 2.59 -2.85 -23.43
N VAL A 59 3.83 -2.89 -22.94
CA VAL A 59 4.97 -2.19 -23.57
C VAL A 59 5.22 -2.70 -25.00
N THR A 60 5.07 -4.00 -25.25
CA THR A 60 5.26 -4.59 -26.59
C THR A 60 4.02 -4.48 -27.49
N GLY A 61 2.91 -3.92 -27.00
CA GLY A 61 1.64 -3.83 -27.73
C GLY A 61 0.91 -5.17 -27.89
N ALA A 62 1.29 -6.20 -27.12
CA ALA A 62 0.63 -7.50 -27.11
C ALA A 62 -0.64 -7.55 -26.24
N ALA A 63 -0.84 -6.55 -25.36
CA ALA A 63 -2.02 -6.38 -24.54
C ALA A 63 -2.29 -4.89 -24.26
N GLU A 64 -3.51 -4.55 -23.87
CA GLU A 64 -3.87 -3.21 -23.40
C GLU A 64 -3.84 -3.14 -21.87
N TYR A 65 -3.51 -1.97 -21.33
CA TYR A 65 -3.60 -1.74 -19.89
C TYR A 65 -5.07 -1.54 -19.50
N PRO A 66 -5.61 -2.29 -18.52
CA PRO A 66 -7.00 -2.12 -18.12
C PRO A 66 -7.28 -0.69 -17.63
N GLU A 67 -8.35 -0.08 -18.14
CA GLU A 67 -8.81 1.23 -17.68
C GLU A 67 -9.86 1.08 -16.56
N GLY A 68 -10.09 2.15 -15.79
CA GLY A 68 -11.14 2.16 -14.77
C GLY A 68 -10.87 1.24 -13.57
N ILE A 69 -9.61 0.90 -13.29
CA ILE A 69 -9.25 -0.09 -12.26
C ILE A 69 -9.74 0.34 -10.88
N LEU A 70 -9.47 1.57 -10.46
CA LEU A 70 -9.85 2.04 -9.12
C LEU A 70 -11.37 2.14 -8.98
N GLU A 71 -12.06 2.58 -10.03
CA GLU A 71 -13.52 2.66 -10.10
C GLU A 71 -14.15 1.27 -10.00
N SER A 72 -13.60 0.29 -10.72
CA SER A 72 -14.06 -1.10 -10.64
C SER A 72 -13.83 -1.70 -9.26
N LEU A 73 -12.68 -1.46 -8.63
CA LEU A 73 -12.37 -1.94 -7.30
C LEU A 73 -13.25 -1.28 -6.23
N GLY A 74 -13.52 0.03 -6.39
CA GLY A 74 -14.38 0.81 -5.50
C GLY A 74 -15.86 0.40 -5.55
N ALA A 75 -16.29 -0.38 -6.55
CA ALA A 75 -17.64 -0.92 -6.60
C ALA A 75 -17.86 -2.05 -5.58
N ASP A 76 -16.81 -2.82 -5.28
CA ASP A 76 -16.87 -4.03 -4.44
C ASP A 76 -16.16 -3.86 -3.09
N HIS A 77 -15.23 -2.90 -2.98
CA HIS A 77 -14.35 -2.73 -1.82
C HIS A 77 -14.22 -1.27 -1.38
N THR A 78 -13.82 -1.08 -0.12
CA THR A 78 -13.36 0.23 0.36
C THR A 78 -11.95 0.48 -0.16
N VAL A 79 -11.79 1.48 -1.03
CA VAL A 79 -10.50 1.82 -1.65
C VAL A 79 -10.03 3.19 -1.18
N TYR A 80 -8.81 3.24 -0.64
CA TYR A 80 -8.06 4.48 -0.43
C TYR A 80 -6.88 4.49 -1.38
N SER A 81 -6.74 5.58 -2.12
CA SER A 81 -5.68 5.71 -3.11
C SER A 81 -5.02 7.08 -3.07
N THR A 82 -3.72 7.12 -3.34
CA THR A 82 -2.95 8.35 -3.48
C THR A 82 -1.82 8.19 -4.48
N ASP A 83 -1.41 9.28 -5.13
CA ASP A 83 -0.14 9.33 -5.85
C ASP A 83 1.01 9.50 -4.83
N ALA A 84 1.43 8.39 -4.23
CA ALA A 84 2.49 8.38 -3.21
C ALA A 84 3.85 8.83 -3.78
N MET A 85 4.07 8.62 -5.08
CA MET A 85 5.27 9.05 -5.77
C MET A 85 5.32 10.57 -5.90
N ALA A 86 4.21 11.22 -6.24
CA ALA A 86 4.10 12.68 -6.23
C ALA A 86 4.30 13.26 -4.84
N GLU A 87 3.70 12.67 -3.79
CA GLU A 87 3.92 13.11 -2.41
C GLU A 87 5.40 12.99 -2.00
N ALA A 88 6.05 11.87 -2.30
CA ALA A 88 7.47 11.69 -2.02
C ALA A 88 8.37 12.68 -2.79
N LYS A 89 8.00 13.03 -4.02
CA LYS A 89 8.70 14.06 -4.81
C LYS A 89 8.53 15.45 -4.19
N LYS A 90 7.36 15.81 -3.68
CA LYS A 90 7.15 17.09 -2.94
C LYS A 90 8.05 17.19 -1.70
N LEU A 91 8.30 16.06 -1.04
CA LEU A 91 9.22 15.96 0.10
C LEU A 91 10.71 15.99 -0.30
N GLY A 92 11.02 16.00 -1.61
CA GLY A 92 12.39 16.06 -2.11
C GLY A 92 13.14 14.72 -2.13
N ASN A 93 12.46 13.60 -1.87
CA ASN A 93 13.08 12.28 -1.93
C ASN A 93 12.07 11.21 -2.42
N PRO A 94 12.08 10.82 -3.70
CA PRO A 94 11.16 9.81 -4.20
C PRO A 94 11.30 8.44 -3.50
N ARG A 95 12.43 8.16 -2.82
CA ARG A 95 12.63 6.88 -2.10
C ARG A 95 11.73 6.71 -0.88
N VAL A 96 11.11 7.78 -0.37
CA VAL A 96 10.21 7.69 0.80
C VAL A 96 8.75 7.41 0.43
N PHE A 97 8.43 7.17 -0.84
CA PHE A 97 7.05 6.87 -1.26
C PHE A 97 6.44 5.66 -0.53
N ASN A 98 7.26 4.64 -0.22
CA ASN A 98 6.80 3.49 0.56
C ASN A 98 6.25 3.89 1.93
N LEU A 99 6.81 4.92 2.57
CA LEU A 99 6.34 5.40 3.86
C LEU A 99 5.04 6.18 3.73
N VAL A 100 4.77 6.84 2.60
CA VAL A 100 3.47 7.47 2.32
C VAL A 100 2.39 6.38 2.22
N VAL A 101 2.63 5.33 1.44
CA VAL A 101 1.68 4.20 1.33
C VAL A 101 1.47 3.51 2.67
N LEU A 102 2.55 3.28 3.43
CA LEU A 102 2.47 2.66 4.76
C LEU A 102 1.74 3.56 5.78
N GLY A 103 1.93 4.87 5.70
CA GLY A 103 1.21 5.85 6.51
C GLY A 103 -0.29 5.73 6.32
N MET A 104 -0.73 5.66 5.06
CA MET A 104 -2.14 5.47 4.72
C MET A 104 -2.67 4.12 5.22
N ALA A 105 -1.90 3.04 5.05
CA ALA A 105 -2.32 1.73 5.55
C ALA A 105 -2.40 1.67 7.08
N ALA A 106 -1.52 2.38 7.79
CA ALA A 106 -1.43 2.37 9.24
C ALA A 106 -2.67 2.94 9.94
N SER A 107 -3.44 3.82 9.30
CA SER A 107 -4.70 4.35 9.86
C SER A 107 -5.82 3.30 9.92
N HIS A 108 -5.65 2.17 9.22
CA HIS A 108 -6.58 1.04 9.15
C HIS A 108 -6.09 -0.21 9.90
N MET A 109 -5.07 -0.07 10.75
CA MET A 109 -4.47 -1.17 11.52
C MET A 109 -4.57 -0.92 13.02
N ASP A 110 -4.46 -2.00 13.82
CA ASP A 110 -4.58 -1.96 15.28
C ASP A 110 -3.29 -1.51 15.99
N PHE A 111 -2.65 -0.45 15.48
CA PHE A 111 -1.44 0.14 16.07
C PHE A 111 -1.58 1.65 16.17
N THR A 112 -1.11 2.23 17.27
CA THR A 112 -1.10 3.68 17.42
C THR A 112 -0.05 4.31 16.52
N LYS A 113 -0.31 5.54 16.10
CA LYS A 113 0.64 6.35 15.32
C LYS A 113 2.01 6.43 15.99
N GLU A 114 2.06 6.55 17.32
CA GLU A 114 3.29 6.62 18.11
C GLU A 114 4.08 5.30 18.07
N GLN A 115 3.41 4.15 17.95
CA GLN A 115 4.08 2.86 17.76
C GLN A 115 4.77 2.83 16.40
N TRP A 116 4.08 3.28 15.34
CA TRP A 116 4.65 3.39 14.00
C TRP A 116 5.85 4.33 13.95
N THR A 117 5.73 5.56 14.45
CA THR A 117 6.82 6.55 14.39
C THR A 117 8.07 6.05 15.13
N LYS A 118 7.90 5.44 16.31
CA LYS A 118 9.02 4.83 17.06
C LYS A 118 9.72 3.71 16.31
N VAL A 119 8.99 2.90 15.54
CA VAL A 119 9.59 1.83 14.72
C VAL A 119 10.31 2.43 13.52
N ILE A 120 9.71 3.41 12.84
CA ILE A 120 10.33 4.10 11.70
C ILE A 120 11.68 4.69 12.11
N GLU A 121 11.74 5.41 13.23
CA GLU A 121 12.98 5.99 13.78
C GLU A 121 14.09 4.96 14.02
N LYS A 122 13.73 3.73 14.41
CA LYS A 122 14.66 2.64 14.69
C LYS A 122 15.10 1.88 13.45
N THR A 123 14.27 1.83 12.41
CA THR A 123 14.48 0.99 11.23
C THR A 123 15.18 1.73 10.10
N VAL A 124 14.87 3.01 9.88
CA VAL A 124 15.44 3.78 8.77
C VAL A 124 16.85 4.29 9.11
N PRO A 125 17.71 4.56 8.10
CA PRO A 125 19.00 5.17 8.35
C PRO A 125 18.88 6.47 9.17
N PRO A 126 19.76 6.73 10.16
CA PRO A 126 19.64 7.89 11.05
C PRO A 126 19.53 9.23 10.31
N LYS A 127 20.21 9.37 9.18
CA LYS A 127 20.20 10.60 8.36
C LYS A 127 18.87 10.85 7.63
N THR A 128 17.99 9.85 7.57
CA THR A 128 16.73 9.92 6.83
C THR A 128 15.50 9.84 7.74
N ILE A 129 15.66 9.84 9.07
CA ILE A 129 14.55 9.73 10.02
C ILE A 129 13.50 10.81 9.75
N GLU A 130 13.90 12.09 9.72
CA GLU A 130 12.97 13.21 9.57
C GLU A 130 12.13 13.10 8.29
N ILE A 131 12.75 12.80 7.15
CA ILE A 131 12.04 12.72 5.87
C ILE A 131 11.12 11.49 5.79
N ASN A 132 11.49 10.36 6.41
CA ASN A 132 10.62 9.19 6.47
C ASN A 132 9.42 9.42 7.38
N LEU A 133 9.59 10.14 8.51
CA LEU A 133 8.48 10.53 9.37
C LEU A 133 7.52 11.49 8.66
N LYS A 134 8.04 12.49 7.92
CA LYS A 134 7.20 13.39 7.09
C LYS A 134 6.43 12.63 6.00
N ALA A 135 7.06 11.62 5.39
CA ALA A 135 6.42 10.77 4.39
C ALA A 135 5.29 9.93 5.00
N PHE A 136 5.56 9.30 6.14
CA PHE A 136 4.56 8.56 6.90
C PHE A 136 3.39 9.46 7.31
N GLU A 137 3.67 10.66 7.80
CA GLU A 137 2.66 11.64 8.18
C GLU A 137 1.76 12.04 7.00
N ALA A 138 2.36 12.30 5.84
CA ALA A 138 1.62 12.65 4.62
C ALA A 138 0.65 11.54 4.20
N GLY A 139 1.03 10.28 4.41
CA GLY A 139 0.16 9.13 4.20
C GLY A 139 -0.94 8.98 5.26
N TYR A 140 -0.58 9.10 6.54
CA TYR A 140 -1.48 8.85 7.67
C TYR A 140 -2.62 9.87 7.79
N ALA A 141 -2.45 11.07 7.23
CA ALA A 141 -3.45 12.13 7.25
C ALA A 141 -4.49 12.05 6.11
N GLY A 142 -4.26 11.20 5.10
CA GLY A 142 -5.14 11.00 3.95
C GLY A 142 -6.07 9.81 4.14
#